data_AF-A0AAN8Q747-F1
#
_entry.id   AF-A0AAN8Q747-F1
#
_cell.length_a   1.000
_cell.length_b   1.000
_cell.length_c   1.000
_cell.angle_alpha   90.00
_cell.angle_beta   90.00
_cell.angle_gamma   90.00
#
_symmetry.space_group_name_H-M   'P 1'
#
loop_
_entity.id
_entity.type
_entity.pdbx_description
1 polymer ?
#
loop_
_entity_poly.entity_id
_entity_poly.type
_entity_poly.pdbx_seq_one_letter_code
_entity_poly.pdbx_strand_id
1 'polypeptide(L)'
;MLLFLLLLPDLLVAQNLFKNPGFESLDGWSCSGCNCSLSTDSHGGSYSYKITTRKRNWAGIAQEITVQPGQSYFFKVFVKLLNTANGRQYHHAQPMIDIIDTSGNHMYDIIGKSDYTYPGQWYALGGDYNIPTNASSVRFYVQIPQEGVDYLADDAELTLIPSVSVFSTDVDKQIDKLRKADLSISLEGSNPSNLEIEVQQTRSEFGWGSAVNVHYLSNSKYINYRKFYYDLFEWGVLENALKWQYLEKTQGNFKPDVALGAVNDLLSNGIKVRGHNIFWGAGKYVPVWQKSLSPLGIKQSLEQHIKDMTSTFRGKFQQWDVNNENVHLKFYEERLKDPNITAWMIREVHRMDPITECYLNDYGVVANKYETMAYVNQAVHLKESGVPVVGMGIQSHLHNLIDVSIIKARLDALAKAGLDIWITELDIDEADETRKTQKYEEVLRVYFSHPAVKGVMFWGFWDGRHWNPAAALTNGPNVTPNAAGRRVQELLKHTWRTNESHSIAHGQSIKIRGFLGSYKLLVRHAGQVIHTEDFNLGKGGNSLKINIKGLDTHPQVDHVIIG
;
A
#
# COMPACT_ATOMS: atom_id res chain seq x y z
N MET A 1 -1.27 6.24 29.69
CA MET A 1 -1.18 6.51 28.24
C MET A 1 -2.44 5.91 27.62
N LEU A 2 -3.51 6.72 27.49
CA LEU A 2 -4.81 6.28 27.01
C LEU A 2 -4.76 6.12 25.48
N LEU A 3 -5.04 4.91 24.99
CA LEU A 3 -5.23 4.60 23.58
C LEU A 3 -6.58 5.20 23.13
N PHE A 4 -6.55 6.21 22.25
CA PHE A 4 -7.76 6.64 21.55
C PHE A 4 -8.13 5.58 20.50
N LEU A 5 -9.07 4.69 20.84
CA LEU A 5 -9.86 3.99 19.84
C LEU A 5 -10.74 5.04 19.14
N LEU A 6 -10.32 5.47 17.94
CA LEU A 6 -11.21 6.17 17.03
C LEU A 6 -12.26 5.17 16.54
N LEU A 7 -13.44 5.23 17.16
CA LEU A 7 -14.66 4.58 16.70
C LEU A 7 -14.96 5.03 15.26
N LEU A 8 -14.84 4.11 14.31
CA LEU A 8 -15.41 4.25 12.97
C LEU A 8 -16.95 4.14 13.11
N PRO A 9 -17.74 5.07 12.54
CA PRO A 9 -19.19 4.96 12.58
C PRO A 9 -19.64 3.84 11.64
N ASP A 10 -20.45 2.93 12.17
CA ASP A 10 -21.31 1.95 11.51
C ASP A 10 -20.73 1.24 10.28
N LEU A 11 -19.68 0.43 10.47
CA LEU A 11 -19.62 -0.82 9.73
C LEU A 11 -20.73 -1.71 10.31
N LEU A 12 -21.69 -2.15 9.49
CA LEU A 12 -22.26 -3.47 9.73
C LEU A 12 -21.06 -4.40 9.94
N VAL A 13 -20.83 -4.88 11.16
CA VAL A 13 -19.82 -5.90 11.40
C VAL A 13 -20.20 -7.05 10.49
N ALA A 14 -19.38 -7.32 9.47
CA ALA A 14 -19.67 -8.38 8.53
C ALA A 14 -19.85 -9.67 9.33
N GLN A 15 -21.06 -10.24 9.29
CA GLN A 15 -21.38 -11.41 10.08
C GLN A 15 -20.50 -12.57 9.62
N ASN A 16 -19.76 -13.17 10.54
CA ASN A 16 -18.97 -14.37 10.25
C ASN A 16 -19.92 -15.54 9.97
N LEU A 17 -19.78 -16.16 8.80
CA LEU A 17 -20.67 -17.23 8.35
C LEU A 17 -20.20 -18.62 8.79
N PHE A 18 -18.97 -18.76 9.30
CA PHE A 18 -18.56 -20.00 9.94
C PHE A 18 -19.28 -20.20 11.28
N LYS A 19 -19.70 -21.43 11.55
CA LYS A 19 -20.13 -21.88 12.87
C LYS A 19 -18.91 -22.19 13.72
N ASN A 20 -18.97 -21.84 15.01
CA ASN A 20 -17.86 -22.02 15.95
C ASN A 20 -16.51 -21.53 15.37
N PRO A 21 -16.41 -20.25 14.97
CA PRO A 21 -15.22 -19.74 14.27
C PRO A 21 -13.97 -19.69 15.16
N GLY A 22 -14.11 -19.58 16.48
CA GLY A 22 -13.00 -19.59 17.43
C GLY A 22 -12.66 -20.97 17.99
N PHE A 23 -13.26 -22.05 17.46
CA PHE A 23 -12.90 -23.43 17.82
C PHE A 23 -12.96 -23.77 19.34
N GLU A 24 -13.89 -23.13 20.06
CA GLU A 24 -14.02 -23.25 21.54
C GLU A 24 -14.74 -24.54 22.00
N SER A 25 -15.26 -25.31 21.05
CA SER A 25 -15.81 -26.66 21.25
C SER A 25 -15.54 -27.54 20.03
N LEU A 26 -15.82 -28.84 20.12
CA LEU A 26 -15.72 -29.77 18.98
C LEU A 26 -16.94 -29.73 18.03
N ASP A 27 -17.88 -28.83 18.26
CA ASP A 27 -19.10 -28.72 17.45
C ASP A 27 -18.90 -27.82 16.23
N GLY A 28 -19.65 -28.08 15.16
CA GLY A 28 -19.69 -27.23 13.96
C GLY A 28 -18.60 -27.51 12.92
N TRP A 29 -17.57 -28.29 13.26
CA TRP A 29 -16.50 -28.68 12.32
C TRP A 29 -16.39 -30.20 12.21
N SER A 30 -16.36 -30.71 10.97
CA SER A 30 -16.07 -32.12 10.71
C SER A 30 -14.58 -32.39 10.82
N CYS A 31 -14.21 -33.59 11.25
CA CYS A 31 -12.83 -34.07 11.35
C CYS A 31 -12.70 -35.37 10.55
N SER A 32 -11.89 -35.38 9.49
CA SER A 32 -11.78 -36.53 8.60
C SER A 32 -10.32 -36.92 8.35
N GLY A 33 -10.03 -38.23 8.36
CA GLY A 33 -8.71 -38.77 8.05
C GLY A 33 -7.61 -38.47 9.08
N CYS A 34 -7.99 -37.98 10.27
CA CYS A 34 -7.12 -37.54 11.36
C CYS A 34 -7.86 -37.64 12.71
N ASN A 35 -7.15 -37.34 13.80
CA ASN A 35 -7.72 -37.19 15.13
C ASN A 35 -7.81 -35.71 15.48
N CYS A 36 -8.99 -35.27 15.96
CA CYS A 36 -9.19 -33.91 16.42
C CYS A 36 -9.52 -33.84 17.91
N SER A 37 -8.99 -32.83 18.59
CA SER A 37 -9.19 -32.58 20.02
C SER A 37 -9.04 -31.09 20.32
N LEU A 38 -9.49 -30.62 21.48
CA LEU A 38 -9.23 -29.25 21.91
C LEU A 38 -7.78 -29.11 22.44
N SER A 39 -7.20 -27.94 22.24
CA SER A 39 -5.89 -27.53 22.74
C SER A 39 -5.98 -26.17 23.40
N THR A 40 -5.25 -25.96 24.49
CA THR A 40 -5.13 -24.64 25.15
C THR A 40 -4.05 -23.76 24.53
N ASP A 41 -3.27 -24.29 23.59
CA ASP A 41 -2.42 -23.47 22.72
C ASP A 41 -3.33 -22.88 21.64
N SER A 42 -3.82 -21.67 21.88
CA SER A 42 -4.76 -20.97 21.00
C SER A 42 -4.16 -19.66 20.47
N HIS A 43 -4.72 -19.19 19.36
CA HIS A 43 -4.42 -17.86 18.83
C HIS A 43 -5.33 -16.82 19.51
N GLY A 44 -6.61 -17.15 19.63
CA GLY A 44 -7.63 -16.36 20.34
C GLY A 44 -8.32 -17.20 21.41
N GLY A 45 -9.15 -16.55 22.24
CA GLY A 45 -10.03 -17.25 23.16
C GLY A 45 -9.36 -18.25 24.12
N SER A 46 -10.01 -19.37 24.41
CA SER A 46 -9.53 -20.36 25.39
C SER A 46 -8.99 -21.64 24.76
N TYR A 47 -9.50 -22.01 23.59
CA TYR A 47 -9.14 -23.25 22.91
C TYR A 47 -8.92 -23.06 21.42
N SER A 48 -8.13 -23.97 20.84
CA SER A 48 -8.03 -24.19 19.41
C SER A 48 -8.32 -25.65 19.07
N TYR A 49 -8.55 -25.93 17.79
CA TYR A 49 -8.65 -27.29 17.28
C TYR A 49 -7.26 -27.86 17.02
N LYS A 50 -6.93 -29.01 17.63
CA LYS A 50 -5.69 -29.75 17.38
C LYS A 50 -5.94 -30.94 16.48
N ILE A 51 -5.29 -30.93 15.32
CA ILE A 51 -5.40 -31.95 14.28
C ILE A 51 -4.11 -32.79 14.29
N THR A 52 -4.23 -34.09 14.57
CA THR A 52 -3.10 -35.02 14.67
C THR A 52 -3.28 -36.30 13.88
N THR A 53 -2.20 -37.07 13.71
CA THR A 53 -2.21 -38.41 13.07
C THR A 53 -2.77 -38.37 11.65
N ARG A 54 -2.47 -37.30 10.91
CA ARG A 54 -2.99 -37.08 9.55
C ARG A 54 -2.47 -38.13 8.56
N LYS A 55 -3.40 -38.86 7.94
CA LYS A 55 -3.09 -39.96 7.00
C LYS A 55 -3.11 -39.57 5.52
N ARG A 56 -3.55 -38.35 5.20
CA ARG A 56 -3.72 -37.82 3.83
C ARG A 56 -3.47 -36.31 3.82
N ASN A 57 -3.18 -35.75 2.66
CA ASN A 57 -2.98 -34.31 2.49
C ASN A 57 -4.23 -33.48 2.87
N TRP A 58 -5.44 -33.93 2.53
CA TRP A 58 -6.71 -33.26 2.85
C TRP A 58 -7.22 -33.57 4.26
N ALA A 59 -6.58 -34.48 5.01
CA ALA A 59 -7.04 -34.86 6.33
C ALA A 59 -7.00 -33.66 7.28
N GLY A 60 -8.12 -33.35 7.93
CA GLY A 60 -8.21 -32.15 8.77
C GLY A 60 -9.64 -31.74 9.09
N ILE A 61 -9.78 -30.48 9.49
CA ILE A 61 -11.05 -29.83 9.74
C ILE A 61 -11.73 -29.42 8.42
N ALA A 62 -13.06 -29.50 8.39
CA ALA A 62 -13.86 -28.96 7.30
C ALA A 62 -15.26 -28.56 7.76
N GLN A 63 -15.88 -27.60 7.06
CA GLN A 63 -17.25 -27.16 7.31
C GLN A 63 -17.97 -26.90 5.99
N GLU A 64 -19.19 -27.44 5.88
CA GLU A 64 -20.15 -27.02 4.85
C GLU A 64 -20.65 -25.62 5.17
N ILE A 65 -20.58 -24.72 4.20
CA ILE A 65 -20.89 -23.30 4.39
C ILE A 65 -22.06 -22.87 3.51
N THR A 66 -22.90 -21.99 4.05
CA THR A 66 -24.03 -21.41 3.32
C THR A 66 -23.61 -20.07 2.74
N VAL A 67 -23.45 -20.04 1.41
CA VAL A 67 -23.06 -18.85 0.63
C VAL A 67 -23.99 -18.66 -0.56
N GLN A 68 -24.04 -17.45 -1.11
CA GLN A 68 -24.84 -17.13 -2.28
C GLN A 68 -24.00 -17.31 -3.56
N PRO A 69 -24.48 -18.09 -4.54
CA PRO A 69 -23.86 -18.18 -5.86
C PRO A 69 -23.70 -16.81 -6.52
N GLY A 70 -22.58 -16.58 -7.20
CA GLY A 70 -22.24 -15.32 -7.87
C GLY A 70 -21.63 -14.24 -6.96
N GLN A 71 -21.64 -14.42 -5.64
CA GLN A 71 -21.07 -13.47 -4.69
C GLN A 71 -19.60 -13.79 -4.38
N SER A 72 -18.86 -12.75 -3.99
CA SER A 72 -17.47 -12.87 -3.54
C SER A 72 -17.38 -12.84 -2.03
N TYR A 73 -16.52 -13.69 -1.47
CA TYR A 73 -16.32 -13.83 -0.03
C TYR A 73 -14.84 -13.76 0.31
N PHE A 74 -14.54 -13.28 1.51
CA PHE A 74 -13.20 -13.33 2.09
C PHE A 74 -13.14 -14.43 3.14
N PHE A 75 -12.18 -15.34 2.99
CA PHE A 75 -11.93 -16.45 3.89
C PHE A 75 -10.64 -16.21 4.68
N LYS A 76 -10.63 -16.59 5.94
CA LYS A 76 -9.42 -16.61 6.78
C LYS A 76 -9.50 -17.75 7.80
N VAL A 77 -8.36 -18.31 8.17
CA VAL A 77 -8.19 -19.21 9.33
C VAL A 77 -6.76 -19.10 9.82
N PHE A 78 -6.53 -19.12 11.14
CA PHE A 78 -5.19 -19.22 11.70
C PHE A 78 -4.75 -20.67 11.79
N VAL A 79 -3.53 -20.95 11.36
CA VAL A 79 -2.92 -22.28 11.43
C VAL A 79 -1.54 -22.20 12.07
N LYS A 80 -1.25 -23.13 12.98
CA LYS A 80 0.08 -23.32 13.58
C LYS A 80 0.54 -24.75 13.40
N LEU A 81 1.65 -24.97 12.69
CA LEU A 81 2.20 -26.32 12.55
C LEU A 81 2.82 -26.78 13.86
N LEU A 82 2.65 -28.07 14.17
CA LEU A 82 3.21 -28.69 15.36
C LEU A 82 4.54 -29.40 15.08
N ASN A 83 4.77 -29.80 13.83
CA ASN A 83 5.97 -30.50 13.42
C ASN A 83 6.28 -30.25 11.94
N THR A 84 7.47 -30.68 11.50
CA THR A 84 7.79 -30.85 10.08
C THR A 84 7.94 -32.34 9.72
N ALA A 85 8.20 -32.59 8.45
CA ALA A 85 8.33 -33.92 7.86
C ALA A 85 9.38 -33.86 6.74
N ASN A 86 9.96 -35.01 6.39
CA ASN A 86 10.89 -35.17 5.26
C ASN A 86 12.10 -34.22 5.30
N GLY A 87 12.61 -33.91 6.50
CA GLY A 87 13.77 -33.04 6.70
C GLY A 87 13.55 -31.56 6.34
N ARG A 88 12.30 -31.12 6.11
CA ARG A 88 11.97 -29.72 5.79
C ARG A 88 11.93 -28.85 7.05
N GLN A 89 12.20 -27.56 6.89
CA GLN A 89 12.11 -26.56 7.97
C GLN A 89 10.71 -25.91 8.06
N TYR A 90 9.93 -25.98 6.98
CA TYR A 90 8.58 -25.43 6.88
C TYR A 90 7.73 -26.33 5.96
N HIS A 91 6.42 -26.09 5.95
CA HIS A 91 5.50 -26.64 4.94
C HIS A 91 4.54 -25.56 4.45
N HIS A 92 3.74 -25.90 3.44
CA HIS A 92 2.65 -25.06 2.97
C HIS A 92 1.32 -25.55 3.54
N ALA A 93 0.56 -24.66 4.15
CA ALA A 93 -0.83 -24.88 4.51
C ALA A 93 -1.73 -24.06 3.57
N GLN A 94 -2.83 -24.67 3.15
CA GLN A 94 -3.69 -24.18 2.08
C GLN A 94 -5.15 -24.25 2.54
N PRO A 95 -5.84 -23.11 2.71
CA PRO A 95 -7.29 -23.08 2.75
C PRO A 95 -7.83 -23.47 1.38
N MET A 96 -8.67 -24.49 1.37
CA MET A 96 -9.24 -25.10 0.20
C MET A 96 -10.75 -24.90 0.18
N ILE A 97 -11.32 -24.89 -1.01
CA ILE A 97 -12.75 -24.92 -1.25
C ILE A 97 -13.09 -26.13 -2.12
N ASP A 98 -14.18 -26.82 -1.79
CA ASP A 98 -14.83 -27.85 -2.59
C ASP A 98 -16.24 -27.35 -2.93
N ILE A 99 -16.51 -27.15 -4.21
CA ILE A 99 -17.78 -26.63 -4.72
C ILE A 99 -18.45 -27.74 -5.51
N ILE A 100 -19.68 -28.06 -5.14
CA ILE A 100 -20.54 -28.94 -5.92
C ILE A 100 -21.42 -28.05 -6.81
N ASP A 101 -21.40 -28.26 -8.12
CA ASP A 101 -22.29 -27.54 -9.03
C ASP A 101 -23.73 -28.11 -9.02
N THR A 102 -24.67 -27.47 -9.72
CA THR A 102 -26.05 -27.96 -9.86
C THR A 102 -26.17 -29.31 -10.57
N SER A 103 -25.11 -29.79 -11.23
CA SER A 103 -25.05 -31.09 -11.90
C SER A 103 -24.41 -32.18 -11.02
N GLY A 104 -23.95 -31.84 -9.81
CA GLY A 104 -23.29 -32.75 -8.88
C GLY A 104 -21.79 -32.92 -9.13
N ASN A 105 -21.16 -32.10 -9.99
CA ASN A 105 -19.72 -32.16 -10.22
C ASN A 105 -18.98 -31.39 -9.12
N HIS A 106 -17.86 -31.96 -8.66
CA HIS A 106 -16.98 -31.32 -7.70
C HIS A 106 -15.90 -30.48 -8.38
N MET A 107 -15.66 -29.28 -7.84
CA MET A 107 -14.53 -28.42 -8.15
C MET A 107 -13.74 -28.14 -6.89
N TYR A 108 -12.45 -28.46 -6.91
CA TYR A 108 -11.52 -28.18 -5.81
C TYR A 108 -10.60 -27.04 -6.22
N ASP A 109 -10.51 -25.99 -5.40
CA ASP A 109 -9.58 -24.89 -5.63
C ASP A 109 -8.92 -24.41 -4.32
N ILE A 110 -7.77 -23.76 -4.47
CA ILE A 110 -7.05 -23.10 -3.39
C ILE A 110 -7.63 -21.69 -3.24
N ILE A 111 -8.05 -21.34 -2.03
CA ILE A 111 -8.52 -19.99 -1.72
C ILE A 111 -7.34 -19.04 -1.56
N GLY A 112 -6.33 -19.50 -0.82
CA GLY A 112 -5.10 -18.76 -0.53
C GLY A 112 -3.98 -19.73 -0.20
N LYS A 113 -2.73 -19.25 -0.19
CA LYS A 113 -1.58 -20.06 0.20
C LYS A 113 -0.85 -19.42 1.38
N SER A 114 -0.31 -20.24 2.28
CA SER A 114 0.83 -19.80 3.09
C SER A 114 2.10 -19.81 2.24
N ASP A 115 2.96 -18.81 2.41
CA ASP A 115 4.30 -18.82 1.85
C ASP A 115 5.17 -19.89 2.54
N TYR A 116 5.80 -19.59 3.68
CA TYR A 116 6.48 -20.59 4.51
C TYR A 116 5.89 -20.62 5.92
N THR A 117 5.26 -21.75 6.27
CA THR A 117 4.69 -21.97 7.60
C THR A 117 5.68 -22.77 8.43
N TYR A 118 6.37 -22.11 9.36
CA TYR A 118 7.28 -22.76 10.29
C TYR A 118 6.50 -23.29 11.50
N PRO A 119 6.90 -24.44 12.09
CA PRO A 119 6.26 -24.91 13.32
C PRO A 119 6.38 -23.93 14.48
N GLY A 120 5.38 -23.93 15.36
CA GLY A 120 5.39 -23.13 16.57
C GLY A 120 4.90 -21.68 16.42
N GLN A 121 4.59 -21.23 15.20
CA GLN A 121 4.05 -19.90 14.92
C GLN A 121 2.66 -19.97 14.29
N TRP A 122 1.81 -18.99 14.60
CA TRP A 122 0.49 -18.84 14.00
C TRP A 122 0.59 -18.05 12.70
N TYR A 123 -0.06 -18.56 11.65
CA TYR A 123 -0.15 -17.91 10.34
C TYR A 123 -1.60 -17.77 9.94
N ALA A 124 -2.00 -16.57 9.54
CA ALA A 124 -3.31 -16.33 8.95
C ALA A 124 -3.30 -16.80 7.49
N LEU A 125 -4.14 -17.76 7.15
CA LEU A 125 -4.30 -18.28 5.81
C LEU A 125 -5.63 -17.82 5.27
N GLY A 126 -5.69 -17.40 4.00
CA GLY A 126 -6.95 -16.90 3.47
C GLY A 126 -6.80 -16.15 2.15
N GLY A 127 -7.92 -15.63 1.68
CA GLY A 127 -8.03 -14.91 0.43
C GLY A 127 -9.49 -14.67 0.05
N ASP A 128 -9.69 -13.85 -0.96
CA ASP A 128 -10.99 -13.70 -1.61
C ASP A 128 -11.29 -14.87 -2.56
N TYR A 129 -12.57 -15.20 -2.70
CA TYR A 129 -13.06 -16.19 -3.65
C TYR A 129 -14.44 -15.80 -4.18
N ASN A 130 -14.62 -15.86 -5.51
CA ASN A 130 -15.91 -15.66 -6.15
C ASN A 130 -16.63 -17.01 -6.31
N ILE A 131 -17.79 -17.16 -5.70
CA ILE A 131 -18.57 -18.40 -5.77
C ILE A 131 -19.24 -18.48 -7.14
N PRO A 132 -19.07 -19.56 -7.92
CA PRO A 132 -19.71 -19.74 -9.21
C PRO A 132 -21.24 -19.63 -9.11
N THR A 133 -21.89 -19.08 -10.14
CA THR A 133 -23.35 -18.89 -10.18
C THR A 133 -24.14 -20.20 -10.19
N ASN A 134 -23.51 -21.30 -10.58
CA ASN A 134 -24.08 -22.65 -10.58
C ASN A 134 -23.68 -23.49 -9.36
N ALA A 135 -23.10 -22.90 -8.31
CA ALA A 135 -22.79 -23.62 -7.08
C ALA A 135 -24.08 -24.05 -6.36
N SER A 136 -24.13 -25.32 -5.93
CA SER A 136 -25.22 -25.90 -5.15
C SER A 136 -24.83 -26.12 -3.69
N SER A 137 -23.58 -26.53 -3.43
CA SER A 137 -23.00 -26.58 -2.09
C SER A 137 -21.54 -26.17 -2.10
N VAL A 138 -21.05 -25.71 -0.95
CA VAL A 138 -19.68 -25.24 -0.79
C VAL A 138 -19.15 -25.71 0.54
N ARG A 139 -17.97 -26.31 0.51
CA ARG A 139 -17.26 -26.81 1.68
C ARG A 139 -15.89 -26.17 1.78
N PHE A 140 -15.56 -25.67 2.95
CA PHE A 140 -14.23 -25.17 3.29
C PHE A 140 -13.44 -26.24 4.06
N TYR A 141 -12.15 -26.36 3.79
CA TYR A 141 -11.24 -27.22 4.57
C TYR A 141 -9.80 -26.72 4.51
N VAL A 142 -8.95 -27.21 5.42
CA VAL A 142 -7.52 -26.91 5.43
C VAL A 142 -6.71 -28.11 4.97
N GLN A 143 -5.87 -27.90 3.96
CA GLN A 143 -4.95 -28.89 3.41
C GLN A 143 -3.50 -28.55 3.78
N ILE A 144 -2.72 -29.57 4.10
CA ILE A 144 -1.25 -29.48 4.07
C ILE A 144 -0.77 -30.63 3.19
N PRO A 145 -0.02 -30.38 2.10
CA PRO A 145 0.33 -31.42 1.13
C PRO A 145 1.11 -32.60 1.72
N GLN A 146 1.88 -32.39 2.79
CA GLN A 146 2.67 -33.44 3.44
C GLN A 146 1.84 -34.18 4.49
N GLU A 147 1.74 -35.50 4.33
CA GLU A 147 1.15 -36.41 5.32
C GLU A 147 1.97 -36.42 6.62
N GLY A 148 1.32 -36.66 7.77
CA GLY A 148 1.98 -36.68 9.08
C GLY A 148 2.42 -35.32 9.64
N VAL A 149 2.06 -34.21 8.98
CA VAL A 149 2.28 -32.84 9.51
C VAL A 149 1.05 -32.42 10.31
N ASP A 150 1.16 -32.41 11.62
CA ASP A 150 0.08 -32.03 12.53
C ASP A 150 0.01 -30.51 12.69
N TYR A 151 -1.19 -29.99 12.98
CA TYR A 151 -1.41 -28.55 13.09
C TYR A 151 -2.52 -28.20 14.08
N LEU A 152 -2.50 -26.96 14.53
CA LEU A 152 -3.61 -26.29 15.23
C LEU A 152 -4.33 -25.38 14.25
N ALA A 153 -5.65 -25.25 14.41
CA ALA A 153 -6.48 -24.31 13.68
C ALA A 153 -7.32 -23.47 14.65
N ASP A 154 -7.42 -22.17 14.36
CA ASP A 154 -8.13 -21.22 15.21
C ASP A 154 -8.67 -20.02 14.41
N ASP A 155 -9.55 -19.23 15.02
CA ASP A 155 -10.04 -17.91 14.55
C ASP A 155 -10.36 -17.84 13.04
N ALA A 156 -11.28 -18.71 12.60
CA ALA A 156 -11.78 -18.73 11.24
C ALA A 156 -12.74 -17.55 10.95
N GLU A 157 -12.66 -16.96 9.77
CA GLU A 157 -13.48 -15.84 9.32
C GLU A 157 -13.99 -16.13 7.90
N LEU A 158 -15.31 -16.03 7.70
CA LEU A 158 -15.93 -16.03 6.38
C LEU A 158 -16.91 -14.86 6.31
N THR A 159 -16.61 -13.89 5.45
CA THR A 159 -17.40 -12.67 5.31
C THR A 159 -17.71 -12.37 3.84
N LEU A 160 -18.91 -11.90 3.56
CA LEU A 160 -19.27 -11.38 2.23
C LEU A 160 -18.40 -10.16 1.88
N ILE A 161 -17.92 -10.08 0.65
CA ILE A 161 -17.26 -8.89 0.10
C ILE A 161 -18.35 -8.04 -0.58
N PRO A 162 -18.73 -6.89 0.01
CA PRO A 162 -19.75 -6.05 -0.59
C PRO A 162 -19.22 -5.38 -1.87
N SER A 163 -20.08 -5.26 -2.88
CA SER A 163 -19.76 -4.49 -4.08
C SER A 163 -19.50 -3.02 -3.73
N VAL A 164 -18.43 -2.46 -4.28
CA VAL A 164 -18.05 -1.05 -4.11
C VAL A 164 -18.50 -0.27 -5.33
N SER A 165 -19.45 0.65 -5.14
CA SER A 165 -19.74 1.68 -6.13
C SER A 165 -18.81 2.88 -5.89
N VAL A 166 -17.72 2.98 -6.66
CA VAL A 166 -16.72 4.04 -6.48
C VAL A 166 -17.22 5.45 -6.80
N PHE A 167 -18.31 5.55 -7.56
CA PHE A 167 -19.01 6.79 -7.90
C PHE A 167 -20.17 7.08 -6.95
N SER A 168 -20.24 6.36 -5.82
CA SER A 168 -21.24 6.60 -4.79
C SER A 168 -20.83 7.74 -3.87
N THR A 169 -21.83 8.34 -3.21
CA THR A 169 -21.61 9.34 -2.17
C THR A 169 -20.79 8.82 -0.99
N ASP A 170 -20.68 7.50 -0.80
CA ASP A 170 -19.98 6.94 0.37
C ASP A 170 -18.47 6.98 0.21
N VAL A 171 -17.95 6.75 -1.00
CA VAL A 171 -16.52 6.94 -1.29
C VAL A 171 -16.13 8.41 -1.18
N ASP A 172 -16.95 9.32 -1.70
CA ASP A 172 -16.70 10.75 -1.59
C ASP A 172 -16.79 11.26 -0.14
N LYS A 173 -17.76 10.79 0.67
CA LYS A 173 -17.82 11.07 2.12
C LYS A 173 -16.58 10.56 2.84
N GLN A 174 -16.09 9.38 2.48
CA GLN A 174 -14.89 8.81 3.09
C GLN A 174 -13.64 9.62 2.70
N ILE A 175 -13.53 10.07 1.45
CA ILE A 175 -12.47 10.99 1.01
C ILE A 175 -12.58 12.30 1.81
N ASP A 176 -13.77 12.89 1.92
CA ASP A 176 -13.95 14.13 2.68
C ASP A 176 -13.53 13.96 4.14
N LYS A 177 -13.94 12.87 4.78
CA LYS A 177 -13.56 12.54 6.17
C LYS A 177 -12.06 12.36 6.35
N LEU A 178 -11.39 11.67 5.42
CA LEU A 178 -9.99 11.28 5.60
C LEU A 178 -8.99 12.31 5.09
N ARG A 179 -9.35 13.05 4.04
CA ARG A 179 -8.44 13.84 3.21
C ARG A 179 -8.74 15.32 3.24
N LYS A 180 -9.78 15.75 3.96
CA LYS A 180 -10.14 17.16 4.07
C LYS A 180 -10.26 17.58 5.54
N ALA A 181 -10.09 18.88 5.78
CA ALA A 181 -10.30 19.51 7.07
C ALA A 181 -11.00 20.87 6.90
N ASP A 182 -11.51 21.42 7.99
CA ASP A 182 -12.16 22.73 7.97
C ASP A 182 -11.12 23.83 8.06
N LEU A 183 -11.26 24.84 7.21
CA LEU A 183 -10.49 26.06 7.19
C LEU A 183 -11.45 27.23 7.43
N SER A 184 -11.25 27.97 8.51
CA SER A 184 -12.03 29.18 8.79
C SER A 184 -11.18 30.43 8.54
N ILE A 185 -11.69 31.39 7.78
CA ILE A 185 -10.99 32.65 7.48
C ILE A 185 -11.84 33.81 7.92
N SER A 186 -11.26 34.80 8.60
CA SER A 186 -11.96 36.00 9.04
C SER A 186 -11.12 37.25 8.82
N LEU A 187 -11.80 38.37 8.54
CA LEU A 187 -11.18 39.69 8.44
C LEU A 187 -11.39 40.50 9.72
N GLU A 188 -10.34 41.18 10.14
CA GLU A 188 -10.35 42.16 11.23
C GLU A 188 -9.68 43.46 10.75
N GLY A 189 -9.93 44.59 11.43
CA GLY A 189 -9.29 45.87 11.12
C GLY A 189 -10.13 46.80 10.23
N SER A 190 -9.55 47.40 9.20
CA SER A 190 -10.30 48.29 8.28
C SER A 190 -11.20 47.51 7.32
N ASN A 191 -12.24 48.17 6.79
CA ASN A 191 -13.26 47.56 5.93
C ASN A 191 -13.21 48.13 4.49
N PRO A 192 -12.15 47.85 3.72
CA PRO A 192 -12.14 48.20 2.31
C PRO A 192 -13.15 47.33 1.53
N SER A 193 -13.78 47.95 0.54
CA SER A 193 -14.61 47.28 -0.45
C SER A 193 -13.77 46.42 -1.39
N ASN A 194 -14.40 45.50 -2.13
CA ASN A 194 -13.73 44.72 -3.19
C ASN A 194 -12.52 43.89 -2.73
N LEU A 195 -12.56 43.36 -1.50
CA LEU A 195 -11.64 42.33 -1.06
C LEU A 195 -12.06 40.95 -1.54
N GLU A 196 -11.07 40.19 -1.98
CA GLU A 196 -11.20 38.80 -2.39
C GLU A 196 -10.10 37.98 -1.71
N ILE A 197 -10.50 36.83 -1.18
CA ILE A 197 -9.60 35.84 -0.58
C ILE A 197 -9.55 34.64 -1.50
N GLU A 198 -8.35 34.33 -1.95
CA GLU A 198 -8.06 33.17 -2.78
C GLU A 198 -7.17 32.21 -1.97
N VAL A 199 -7.57 30.94 -1.87
CA VAL A 199 -6.79 29.89 -1.24
C VAL A 199 -6.43 28.82 -2.26
N GLN A 200 -5.13 28.65 -2.49
CA GLN A 200 -4.59 27.73 -3.47
C GLN A 200 -3.79 26.64 -2.77
N GLN A 201 -4.20 25.39 -2.88
CA GLN A 201 -3.38 24.28 -2.42
C GLN A 201 -2.14 24.14 -3.32
N THR A 202 -0.95 24.16 -2.71
CA THR A 202 0.35 24.10 -3.38
C THR A 202 1.03 22.74 -3.27
N ARG A 203 0.75 21.98 -2.21
CA ARG A 203 1.13 20.56 -2.07
C ARG A 203 0.04 19.75 -1.38
N SER A 204 -0.10 18.48 -1.75
CA SER A 204 -1.01 17.53 -1.11
C SER A 204 -0.32 16.83 0.08
N GLU A 205 -1.07 16.57 1.15
CA GLU A 205 -0.60 15.71 2.25
C GLU A 205 -0.49 14.25 1.76
N PHE A 206 -1.49 13.78 1.03
CA PHE A 206 -1.47 12.46 0.41
C PHE A 206 -0.43 12.41 -0.70
N GLY A 207 0.42 11.37 -0.69
CA GLY A 207 1.52 11.26 -1.63
C GLY A 207 1.05 10.92 -3.04
N TRP A 208 1.38 11.79 -4.01
CA TRP A 208 1.22 11.52 -5.43
C TRP A 208 2.56 11.58 -6.12
N GLY A 209 3.01 10.48 -6.72
CA GLY A 209 4.32 10.46 -7.37
C GLY A 209 4.44 9.48 -8.51
N SER A 210 5.62 9.44 -9.12
CA SER A 210 5.90 8.49 -10.19
C SER A 210 7.37 8.08 -10.22
N ALA A 211 7.65 6.90 -10.75
CA ALA A 211 8.99 6.47 -11.12
C ALA A 211 9.55 7.35 -12.24
N VAL A 212 10.81 7.73 -12.08
CA VAL A 212 11.56 8.49 -13.07
C VAL A 212 12.79 7.75 -13.55
N ASN A 213 13.06 7.88 -14.84
CA ASN A 213 14.28 7.38 -15.42
C ASN A 213 15.34 8.48 -15.42
N VAL A 214 16.51 8.19 -14.82
CA VAL A 214 17.58 9.18 -14.60
C VAL A 214 18.07 9.87 -15.87
N HIS A 215 18.08 9.17 -17.01
CA HIS A 215 18.51 9.76 -18.29
C HIS A 215 17.57 10.87 -18.75
N TYR A 216 16.25 10.64 -18.66
CA TYR A 216 15.25 11.60 -19.13
C TYR A 216 15.01 12.73 -18.13
N LEU A 217 15.20 12.47 -16.84
CA LEU A 217 15.15 13.49 -15.80
C LEU A 217 16.33 14.49 -15.93
N SER A 218 17.55 13.99 -16.06
CA SER A 218 18.77 14.81 -16.03
C SER A 218 19.09 15.52 -17.35
N ASN A 219 18.54 15.04 -18.47
CA ASN A 219 18.87 15.56 -19.80
C ASN A 219 17.85 16.63 -20.26
N SER A 220 18.33 17.86 -20.45
CA SER A 220 17.52 19.02 -20.85
C SER A 220 16.81 18.87 -22.19
N LYS A 221 17.23 17.92 -23.05
CA LYS A 221 16.53 17.62 -24.32
C LYS A 221 15.13 17.04 -24.11
N TYR A 222 14.85 16.42 -22.97
CA TYR A 222 13.54 15.83 -22.66
C TYR A 222 12.68 16.77 -21.81
N ILE A 223 12.56 18.03 -22.24
CA ILE A 223 11.83 19.06 -21.50
C ILE A 223 10.36 18.69 -21.25
N ASN A 224 9.70 18.02 -22.19
CA ASN A 224 8.30 17.60 -22.03
C ASN A 224 8.13 16.50 -20.98
N TYR A 225 9.08 15.58 -20.88
CA TYR A 225 9.10 14.54 -19.83
C TYR A 225 9.21 15.20 -18.45
N ARG A 226 10.15 16.13 -18.29
CA ARG A 226 10.37 16.88 -17.04
C ARG A 226 9.16 17.74 -16.69
N LYS A 227 8.61 18.47 -17.67
CA LYS A 227 7.43 19.33 -17.49
C LYS A 227 6.23 18.50 -17.03
N PHE A 228 5.93 17.38 -17.70
CA PHE A 228 4.82 16.51 -17.29
C PHE A 228 5.02 16.00 -15.87
N TYR A 229 6.23 15.53 -15.54
CA TYR A 229 6.54 15.01 -14.21
C TYR A 229 6.37 16.07 -13.11
N TYR A 230 7.04 17.22 -13.22
CA TYR A 230 7.03 18.26 -12.18
C TYR A 230 5.70 19.04 -12.10
N ASP A 231 4.85 18.99 -13.14
CA ASP A 231 3.51 19.59 -13.12
C ASP A 231 2.48 18.74 -12.35
N LEU A 232 2.71 17.42 -12.24
CA LEU A 232 1.72 16.47 -11.73
C LEU A 232 2.12 15.81 -10.42
N PHE A 233 3.41 15.54 -10.21
CA PHE A 233 3.89 14.69 -9.13
C PHE A 233 4.66 15.47 -8.07
N GLU A 234 4.47 15.07 -6.83
CA GLU A 234 5.10 15.65 -5.63
C GLU A 234 6.04 14.66 -4.93
N TRP A 235 6.02 13.40 -5.39
CA TRP A 235 6.90 12.32 -4.96
C TRP A 235 7.62 11.64 -6.13
N GLY A 236 8.80 11.10 -5.86
CA GLY A 236 9.66 10.46 -6.85
C GLY A 236 10.33 9.18 -6.37
N VAL A 237 10.65 8.31 -7.31
CA VAL A 237 11.46 7.11 -7.11
C VAL A 237 12.28 6.88 -8.37
N LEU A 238 13.54 6.48 -8.24
CA LEU A 238 14.37 6.18 -9.40
C LEU A 238 14.07 4.76 -9.90
N GLU A 239 13.63 4.62 -11.15
CA GLU A 239 13.14 3.35 -11.74
C GLU A 239 14.14 2.19 -11.59
N ASN A 240 15.44 2.46 -11.75
CA ASN A 240 16.49 1.44 -11.71
C ASN A 240 17.80 1.88 -11.05
N ALA A 241 18.13 3.18 -11.06
CA ALA A 241 19.48 3.66 -10.77
C ALA A 241 19.97 3.38 -9.34
N LEU A 242 19.06 3.09 -8.40
CA LEU A 242 19.40 2.74 -7.01
C LEU A 242 19.49 1.23 -6.76
N LYS A 243 19.12 0.36 -7.71
CA LYS A 243 19.19 -1.10 -7.50
C LYS A 243 20.64 -1.55 -7.47
N TRP A 244 20.97 -2.49 -6.58
CA TRP A 244 22.35 -2.86 -6.24
C TRP A 244 23.22 -3.21 -7.47
N GLN A 245 22.74 -4.02 -8.40
CA GLN A 245 23.49 -4.37 -9.63
C GLN A 245 23.92 -3.15 -10.49
N TYR A 246 23.22 -2.01 -10.41
CA TYR A 246 23.62 -0.79 -11.12
C TYR A 246 24.58 0.09 -10.32
N LEU A 247 24.49 0.06 -8.99
CA LEU A 247 25.39 0.80 -8.11
C LEU A 247 26.73 0.09 -7.93
N GLU A 248 26.76 -1.24 -7.92
CA GLU A 248 27.98 -2.03 -7.65
C GLU A 248 28.07 -3.25 -8.57
N LYS A 249 28.20 -2.99 -9.88
CA LYS A 249 28.31 -4.05 -10.90
C LYS A 249 29.53 -4.97 -10.70
N THR A 250 30.61 -4.43 -10.11
CA THR A 250 31.84 -5.16 -9.74
C THR A 250 32.09 -4.93 -8.25
N GLN A 251 32.42 -5.99 -7.52
CA GLN A 251 32.64 -5.96 -6.07
C GLN A 251 33.64 -4.86 -5.67
N GLY A 252 33.28 -4.04 -4.68
CA GLY A 252 34.08 -2.94 -4.15
C GLY A 252 34.10 -1.69 -5.03
N ASN A 253 33.41 -1.67 -6.17
CA ASN A 253 33.34 -0.52 -7.08
C ASN A 253 31.95 0.10 -7.06
N PHE A 254 31.58 0.69 -5.92
CA PHE A 254 30.32 1.41 -5.73
C PHE A 254 30.32 2.74 -6.50
N LYS A 255 29.27 2.99 -7.31
CA LYS A 255 29.13 4.12 -8.24
C LYS A 255 27.79 4.84 -8.06
N PRO A 256 27.65 5.71 -7.04
CA PRO A 256 26.38 6.35 -6.73
C PRO A 256 26.11 7.64 -7.52
N ASP A 257 27.11 8.24 -8.15
CA ASP A 257 27.07 9.64 -8.61
C ASP A 257 25.85 9.98 -9.49
N VAL A 258 25.49 9.09 -10.44
CA VAL A 258 24.34 9.31 -11.32
C VAL A 258 23.02 9.25 -10.55
N ALA A 259 22.87 8.28 -9.65
CA ALA A 259 21.67 8.16 -8.82
C ALA A 259 21.58 9.33 -7.84
N LEU A 260 22.69 9.67 -7.19
CA LEU A 260 22.79 10.79 -6.24
C LEU A 260 22.46 12.13 -6.90
N GLY A 261 22.98 12.38 -8.10
CA GLY A 261 22.67 13.57 -8.88
C GLY A 261 21.18 13.68 -9.20
N ALA A 262 20.54 12.59 -9.64
CA ALA A 262 19.11 12.56 -9.91
C ALA A 262 18.26 12.75 -8.64
N VAL A 263 18.65 12.15 -7.50
CA VAL A 263 17.98 12.38 -6.21
C VAL A 263 18.08 13.85 -5.81
N ASN A 264 19.25 14.47 -5.95
CA ASN A 264 19.43 15.89 -5.64
C ASN A 264 18.61 16.80 -6.56
N ASP A 265 18.48 16.47 -7.86
CA ASP A 265 17.60 17.23 -8.79
C ASP A 265 16.15 17.19 -8.31
N LEU A 266 15.61 16.00 -7.98
CA LEU A 266 14.26 15.85 -7.43
C LEU A 266 14.08 16.70 -6.16
N LEU A 267 14.99 16.56 -5.18
CA LEU A 267 14.92 17.30 -3.93
C LEU A 267 14.97 18.82 -4.14
N SER A 268 15.81 19.29 -5.07
CA SER A 268 15.93 20.73 -5.38
C SER A 268 14.67 21.33 -6.03
N ASN A 269 13.84 20.48 -6.68
CA ASN A 269 12.53 20.84 -7.21
C ASN A 269 11.38 20.58 -6.19
N GLY A 270 11.73 20.34 -4.91
CA GLY A 270 10.77 20.14 -3.83
C GLY A 270 9.98 18.84 -3.95
N ILE A 271 10.56 17.81 -4.58
CA ILE A 271 10.00 16.46 -4.68
C ILE A 271 10.49 15.60 -3.52
N LYS A 272 9.57 14.93 -2.82
CA LYS A 272 9.90 13.90 -1.82
C LYS A 272 10.34 12.62 -2.54
N VAL A 273 11.33 11.89 -2.02
CA VAL A 273 11.92 10.75 -2.71
C VAL A 273 11.86 9.48 -1.87
N ARG A 274 11.40 8.38 -2.49
CA ARG A 274 11.55 7.01 -1.96
C ARG A 274 12.79 6.37 -2.55
N GLY A 275 13.61 5.76 -1.69
CA GLY A 275 14.75 4.95 -2.08
C GLY A 275 14.30 3.54 -2.46
N HIS A 276 14.44 3.18 -3.74
CA HIS A 276 14.09 1.87 -4.27
C HIS A 276 15.30 1.26 -5.01
N ASN A 277 15.97 0.26 -4.48
CA ASN A 277 15.79 -0.42 -3.20
C ASN A 277 17.18 -0.77 -2.65
N ILE A 278 17.28 -1.16 -1.38
CA ILE A 278 18.58 -1.58 -0.82
C ILE A 278 18.90 -3.01 -1.29
N PHE A 279 17.95 -3.94 -1.13
CA PHE A 279 18.10 -5.33 -1.50
C PHE A 279 16.95 -5.81 -2.39
N TRP A 280 17.26 -6.72 -3.29
CA TRP A 280 16.26 -7.44 -4.08
C TRP A 280 16.77 -8.84 -4.44
N GLY A 281 16.00 -9.86 -4.10
CA GLY A 281 16.33 -11.27 -4.39
C GLY A 281 16.18 -11.68 -5.86
N ALA A 282 15.71 -10.81 -6.74
CA ALA A 282 15.58 -11.11 -8.16
C ALA A 282 16.93 -11.32 -8.82
N GLY A 283 17.11 -12.49 -9.44
CA GLY A 283 18.39 -12.90 -10.02
C GLY A 283 19.04 -11.86 -10.95
N LYS A 284 18.28 -11.11 -11.75
CA LYS A 284 18.86 -10.06 -12.63
C LYS A 284 19.37 -8.82 -11.88
N TYR A 285 18.94 -8.59 -10.65
CA TYR A 285 19.30 -7.42 -9.84
C TYR A 285 20.20 -7.73 -8.63
N VAL A 286 20.38 -9.02 -8.30
CA VAL A 286 21.47 -9.49 -7.44
C VAL A 286 22.79 -9.37 -8.19
N PRO A 287 23.82 -8.70 -7.63
CA PRO A 287 25.10 -8.57 -8.31
C PRO A 287 25.74 -9.89 -8.71
N VAL A 288 26.25 -9.97 -9.94
CA VAL A 288 26.78 -11.24 -10.49
C VAL A 288 27.91 -11.80 -9.63
N TRP A 289 28.80 -10.93 -9.13
CA TRP A 289 29.91 -11.33 -8.25
C TRP A 289 29.42 -11.88 -6.90
N GLN A 290 28.31 -11.36 -6.36
CA GLN A 290 27.75 -11.79 -5.07
C GLN A 290 27.23 -13.23 -5.14
N LYS A 291 26.65 -13.63 -6.28
CA LYS A 291 26.09 -14.97 -6.48
C LYS A 291 27.13 -16.07 -6.32
N SER A 292 28.40 -15.79 -6.54
CA SER A 292 29.51 -16.76 -6.43
C SER A 292 30.09 -16.86 -5.01
N LEU A 293 29.63 -16.03 -4.06
CA LEU A 293 30.19 -15.97 -2.72
C LEU A 293 29.68 -17.10 -1.81
N SER A 294 30.50 -17.43 -0.80
CA SER A 294 30.08 -18.27 0.33
C SER A 294 29.02 -17.54 1.17
N PRO A 295 28.27 -18.25 2.05
CA PRO A 295 27.32 -17.59 2.96
C PRO A 295 27.96 -16.45 3.77
N LEU A 296 29.16 -16.65 4.30
CA LEU A 296 29.90 -15.59 5.02
C LEU A 296 30.21 -14.40 4.10
N GLY A 297 30.64 -14.66 2.86
CA GLY A 297 30.91 -13.61 1.88
C GLY A 297 29.67 -12.81 1.49
N ILE A 298 28.50 -13.46 1.37
CA ILE A 298 27.22 -12.77 1.16
C ILE A 298 26.90 -11.88 2.36
N LYS A 299 27.02 -12.41 3.59
CA LYS A 299 26.76 -11.63 4.80
C LYS A 299 27.62 -10.36 4.88
N GLN A 300 28.92 -10.50 4.63
CA GLN A 300 29.85 -9.37 4.61
C GLN A 300 29.51 -8.36 3.50
N SER A 301 29.07 -8.83 2.33
CA SER A 301 28.69 -7.94 1.24
C SER A 301 27.40 -7.18 1.55
N LEU A 302 26.45 -7.78 2.28
CA LEU A 302 25.25 -7.09 2.78
C LEU A 302 25.63 -5.95 3.74
N GLU A 303 26.53 -6.21 4.70
CA GLU A 303 26.99 -5.21 5.66
C GLU A 303 27.67 -4.01 4.98
N GLN A 304 28.55 -4.30 4.01
CA GLN A 304 29.25 -3.26 3.25
C GLN A 304 28.27 -2.44 2.39
N HIS A 305 27.33 -3.08 1.71
CA HIS A 305 26.33 -2.38 0.89
C HIS A 305 25.38 -1.51 1.73
N ILE A 306 24.96 -1.96 2.92
CA ILE A 306 24.18 -1.12 3.85
C ILE A 306 24.98 0.15 4.20
N LYS A 307 26.27 0.00 4.51
CA LYS A 307 27.14 1.13 4.83
C LYS A 307 27.26 2.10 3.64
N ASP A 308 27.45 1.59 2.43
CA ASP A 308 27.58 2.43 1.23
C ASP A 308 26.27 3.17 0.91
N MET A 309 25.14 2.47 0.96
CA MET A 309 23.81 3.07 0.74
C MET A 309 23.46 4.11 1.80
N THR A 310 23.57 3.77 3.08
CA THR A 310 23.19 4.69 4.17
C THR A 310 24.16 5.86 4.30
N SER A 311 25.47 5.68 4.13
CA SER A 311 26.41 6.81 4.17
C SER A 311 26.22 7.79 3.01
N THR A 312 25.83 7.29 1.82
CA THR A 312 25.64 8.12 0.62
C THR A 312 24.30 8.86 0.61
N PHE A 313 23.23 8.19 1.04
CA PHE A 313 21.87 8.68 0.85
C PHE A 313 21.11 9.06 2.14
N ARG A 314 21.72 8.91 3.32
CA ARG A 314 21.08 9.30 4.59
C ARG A 314 20.54 10.73 4.56
N GLY A 315 19.29 10.88 4.98
CA GLY A 315 18.57 12.16 4.98
C GLY A 315 18.05 12.63 3.61
N LYS A 316 18.20 11.83 2.55
CA LYS A 316 17.69 12.19 1.20
C LYS A 316 16.35 11.55 0.87
N PHE A 317 15.96 10.52 1.60
CA PHE A 317 14.73 9.79 1.37
C PHE A 317 13.78 9.93 2.55
N GLN A 318 12.49 9.90 2.25
CA GLN A 318 11.46 9.73 3.29
C GLN A 318 11.29 8.25 3.62
N GLN A 319 11.49 7.37 2.62
CA GLN A 319 11.18 5.95 2.69
C GLN A 319 12.25 5.11 2.00
N TRP A 320 12.55 3.93 2.55
CA TRP A 320 13.35 2.89 1.93
C TRP A 320 12.52 1.64 1.66
N ASP A 321 12.52 1.18 0.42
CA ASP A 321 12.21 -0.22 0.12
C ASP A 321 13.46 -1.05 0.50
N VAL A 322 13.42 -1.71 1.66
CA VAL A 322 14.63 -2.34 2.22
C VAL A 322 14.95 -3.65 1.51
N ASN A 323 14.04 -4.64 1.53
CA ASN A 323 14.19 -5.90 0.82
C ASN A 323 12.97 -6.11 -0.08
N ASN A 324 13.16 -5.91 -1.38
CA ASN A 324 12.10 -5.94 -2.38
C ASN A 324 11.70 -7.38 -2.72
N GLU A 325 10.40 -7.62 -2.86
CA GLU A 325 9.77 -8.85 -3.36
C GLU A 325 10.08 -10.10 -2.55
N ASN A 326 10.29 -9.94 -1.25
CA ASN A 326 10.75 -11.02 -0.40
C ASN A 326 9.63 -11.96 0.07
N VAL A 327 8.36 -11.76 -0.31
CA VAL A 327 7.35 -12.83 -0.31
C VAL A 327 7.67 -13.85 -1.40
N HIS A 328 8.15 -13.41 -2.56
CA HIS A 328 8.37 -14.27 -3.72
C HIS A 328 9.83 -14.75 -3.86
N LEU A 329 10.80 -13.92 -3.50
CA LEU A 329 12.21 -14.06 -3.89
C LEU A 329 13.14 -14.16 -2.67
N LYS A 330 13.29 -15.38 -2.15
CA LYS A 330 13.96 -15.71 -0.89
C LYS A 330 15.48 -15.93 -1.02
N PHE A 331 16.11 -15.25 -1.97
CA PHE A 331 17.51 -15.48 -2.33
C PHE A 331 18.44 -15.42 -1.11
N TYR A 332 18.28 -14.41 -0.24
CA TYR A 332 19.16 -14.23 0.91
C TYR A 332 18.87 -15.24 2.01
N GLU A 333 17.59 -15.50 2.30
CA GLU A 333 17.14 -16.49 3.28
C GLU A 333 17.69 -17.88 2.93
N GLU A 334 17.58 -18.30 1.67
CA GLU A 334 18.04 -19.60 1.18
C GLU A 334 19.57 -19.71 1.17
N ARG A 335 20.26 -18.68 0.66
CA ARG A 335 21.73 -18.69 0.54
C ARG A 335 22.44 -18.67 1.89
N LEU A 336 21.84 -18.02 2.88
CA LEU A 336 22.38 -17.93 4.24
C LEU A 336 21.80 -19.01 5.16
N LYS A 337 20.74 -19.72 4.74
CA LYS A 337 19.95 -20.64 5.58
C LYS A 337 19.47 -19.96 6.86
N ASP A 338 19.10 -18.68 6.74
CA ASP A 338 18.69 -17.83 7.86
C ASP A 338 17.32 -17.20 7.55
N PRO A 339 16.23 -17.73 8.12
CA PRO A 339 14.90 -17.16 7.92
C PRO A 339 14.75 -15.75 8.55
N ASN A 340 15.67 -15.32 9.42
CA ASN A 340 15.63 -14.02 10.07
C ASN A 340 16.49 -12.96 9.37
N ILE A 341 17.10 -13.27 8.21
CA ILE A 341 18.01 -12.34 7.55
C ILE A 341 17.33 -11.02 7.17
N THR A 342 16.08 -11.05 6.67
CA THR A 342 15.32 -9.83 6.37
C THR A 342 15.13 -8.96 7.62
N ALA A 343 14.80 -9.55 8.77
CA ALA A 343 14.67 -8.81 10.03
C ALA A 343 15.99 -8.15 10.44
N TRP A 344 17.11 -8.86 10.26
CA TRP A 344 18.44 -8.28 10.48
C TRP A 344 18.76 -7.15 9.50
N MET A 345 18.45 -7.30 8.21
CA MET A 345 18.68 -6.27 7.18
C MET A 345 17.97 -4.96 7.55
N ILE A 346 16.68 -5.04 7.92
CA ILE A 346 15.89 -3.87 8.30
C ILE A 346 16.45 -3.21 9.57
N ARG A 347 16.83 -4.00 10.58
CA ARG A 347 17.44 -3.46 11.81
C ARG A 347 18.76 -2.74 11.53
N GLU A 348 19.62 -3.29 10.69
CA GLU A 348 20.91 -2.65 10.38
C GLU A 348 20.76 -1.40 9.53
N VAL A 349 19.85 -1.41 8.55
CA VAL A 349 19.52 -0.20 7.77
C VAL A 349 19.01 0.90 8.70
N HIS A 350 18.02 0.60 9.55
CA HIS A 350 17.47 1.58 10.49
C HIS A 350 18.52 2.06 11.51
N ARG A 351 19.43 1.19 11.97
CA ARG A 351 20.51 1.56 12.90
C ARG A 351 21.46 2.59 12.27
N MET A 352 21.76 2.47 10.97
CA MET A 352 22.66 3.39 10.27
C MET A 352 21.94 4.63 9.72
N ASP A 353 20.66 4.52 9.37
CA ASP A 353 19.81 5.61 8.89
C ASP A 353 18.46 5.63 9.65
N PRO A 354 18.43 6.10 10.92
CA PRO A 354 17.23 6.05 11.75
C PRO A 354 16.16 7.09 11.36
N ILE A 355 16.48 7.97 10.41
CA ILE A 355 15.63 9.09 9.99
C ILE A 355 14.72 8.67 8.83
N THR A 356 15.20 7.77 7.97
CA THR A 356 14.44 7.25 6.83
C THR A 356 13.59 6.06 7.25
N GLU A 357 12.32 6.09 6.91
CA GLU A 357 11.36 5.05 7.26
C GLU A 357 11.60 3.76 6.45
N CYS A 358 11.62 2.60 7.12
CA CYS A 358 11.79 1.32 6.46
C CYS A 358 10.45 0.71 6.05
N TYR A 359 10.33 0.35 4.78
CA TYR A 359 9.16 -0.27 4.17
C TYR A 359 9.51 -1.67 3.62
N LEU A 360 8.53 -2.57 3.71
CA LEU A 360 8.45 -3.75 2.84
C LEU A 360 7.95 -3.31 1.45
N ASN A 361 8.24 -4.06 0.39
CA ASN A 361 7.66 -3.77 -0.94
C ASN A 361 7.49 -5.06 -1.75
N ASP A 362 6.28 -5.35 -2.25
CA ASP A 362 6.02 -6.60 -2.98
C ASP A 362 4.92 -6.48 -4.05
N TYR A 363 4.99 -7.33 -5.08
CA TYR A 363 4.01 -7.44 -6.16
C TYR A 363 2.92 -8.46 -5.87
N GLY A 364 1.86 -8.49 -6.68
CA GLY A 364 0.81 -9.50 -6.56
C GLY A 364 -0.10 -9.33 -5.34
N VAL A 365 0.30 -8.57 -4.33
CA VAL A 365 -0.38 -8.42 -3.03
C VAL A 365 -1.87 -8.08 -3.15
N VAL A 366 -2.22 -7.14 -4.03
CA VAL A 366 -3.62 -6.79 -4.35
C VAL A 366 -4.04 -7.26 -5.74
N ALA A 367 -3.10 -7.75 -6.54
CA ALA A 367 -3.34 -8.19 -7.92
C ALA A 367 -3.66 -9.69 -8.05
N ASN A 368 -3.31 -10.49 -7.04
CA ASN A 368 -3.41 -11.94 -7.03
C ASN A 368 -4.01 -12.40 -5.68
N LYS A 369 -5.00 -13.30 -5.73
CA LYS A 369 -5.68 -13.81 -4.52
C LYS A 369 -4.74 -14.52 -3.53
N TYR A 370 -3.60 -15.02 -4.00
CA TYR A 370 -2.71 -15.84 -3.18
C TYR A 370 -1.75 -15.05 -2.27
N GLU A 371 -1.46 -13.78 -2.56
CA GLU A 371 -0.32 -13.08 -1.93
C GLU A 371 -0.71 -12.17 -0.77
N THR A 372 -1.98 -11.76 -0.67
CA THR A 372 -2.43 -10.80 0.36
C THR A 372 -2.10 -11.28 1.76
N MET A 373 -2.50 -12.51 2.12
CA MET A 373 -2.30 -13.02 3.49
C MET A 373 -0.86 -13.43 3.76
N ALA A 374 -0.11 -13.87 2.75
CA ALA A 374 1.33 -14.10 2.89
C ALA A 374 2.07 -12.82 3.30
N TYR A 375 1.72 -11.69 2.67
CA TYR A 375 2.30 -10.40 3.00
C TYR A 375 1.84 -9.86 4.36
N VAL A 376 0.57 -10.07 4.74
CA VAL A 376 0.09 -9.80 6.11
C VAL A 376 0.92 -10.54 7.15
N ASN A 377 1.12 -11.85 6.98
CA ASN A 377 1.87 -12.66 7.93
C ASN A 377 3.32 -12.16 8.08
N GLN A 378 3.97 -11.82 6.97
CA GLN A 378 5.31 -11.26 7.01
C GLN A 378 5.36 -9.92 7.77
N ALA A 379 4.43 -9.01 7.47
CA ALA A 379 4.35 -7.71 8.13
C ALA A 379 4.08 -7.83 9.64
N VAL A 380 3.12 -8.66 10.03
CA VAL A 380 2.79 -8.94 11.43
C VAL A 380 4.00 -9.56 12.15
N HIS A 381 4.63 -10.58 11.56
CA HIS A 381 5.79 -11.23 12.14
C HIS A 381 6.95 -10.25 12.42
N LEU A 382 7.28 -9.40 11.45
CA LEU A 382 8.36 -8.41 11.61
C LEU A 382 8.00 -7.37 12.68
N LYS A 383 6.76 -6.87 12.67
CA LYS A 383 6.28 -5.89 13.64
C LYS A 383 6.28 -6.45 15.07
N GLU A 384 5.73 -7.64 15.29
CA GLU A 384 5.70 -8.32 16.59
C GLU A 384 7.10 -8.68 17.08
N SER A 385 8.03 -8.93 16.16
CA SER A 385 9.45 -9.14 16.47
C SER A 385 10.21 -7.84 16.79
N GLY A 386 9.53 -6.69 16.87
CA GLY A 386 10.16 -5.39 17.15
C GLY A 386 11.13 -4.92 16.06
N VAL A 387 10.95 -5.37 14.82
CA VAL A 387 11.71 -4.85 13.67
C VAL A 387 11.18 -3.45 13.33
N PRO A 388 12.05 -2.45 13.10
CA PRO A 388 11.63 -1.06 12.86
C PRO A 388 11.10 -0.85 11.44
N VAL A 389 10.04 -1.58 11.08
CA VAL A 389 9.27 -1.42 9.86
C VAL A 389 8.03 -0.58 10.18
N VAL A 390 7.76 0.44 9.37
CA VAL A 390 6.61 1.34 9.60
C VAL A 390 5.50 1.16 8.56
N GLY A 391 5.81 0.54 7.43
CA GLY A 391 4.87 0.45 6.33
C GLY A 391 5.10 -0.70 5.36
N MET A 392 4.07 -0.91 4.54
CA MET A 392 3.98 -1.92 3.49
C MET A 392 3.78 -1.22 2.14
N GLY A 393 4.74 -1.41 1.26
CA GLY A 393 4.65 -1.06 -0.15
C GLY A 393 3.90 -2.15 -0.91
N ILE A 394 2.92 -1.73 -1.71
CA ILE A 394 2.12 -2.58 -2.59
C ILE A 394 2.42 -2.11 -4.00
N GLN A 395 3.19 -2.88 -4.77
CA GLN A 395 3.58 -2.46 -6.12
C GLN A 395 2.35 -2.15 -6.98
N SER A 396 1.32 -3.00 -6.92
CA SER A 396 0.05 -2.77 -7.63
C SER A 396 0.21 -2.69 -9.16
N HIS A 397 1.04 -3.56 -9.73
CA HIS A 397 0.98 -3.89 -11.15
C HIS A 397 -0.32 -4.63 -11.46
N LEU A 398 -1.29 -3.95 -12.10
CA LEU A 398 -2.63 -4.48 -12.34
C LEU A 398 -2.80 -4.90 -13.81
N HIS A 399 -2.31 -6.11 -14.12
CA HIS A 399 -2.38 -6.70 -15.46
C HIS A 399 -3.72 -7.34 -15.84
N ASN A 400 -4.67 -7.35 -14.92
CA ASN A 400 -6.01 -7.85 -15.13
C ASN A 400 -7.02 -6.85 -14.55
N LEU A 401 -8.21 -6.77 -15.15
CA LEU A 401 -9.32 -5.96 -14.63
C LEU A 401 -9.94 -6.61 -13.38
N ILE A 402 -9.25 -6.49 -12.26
CA ILE A 402 -9.75 -6.95 -10.96
C ILE A 402 -10.87 -6.02 -10.50
N ASP A 403 -11.93 -6.60 -9.94
CA ASP A 403 -13.01 -5.85 -9.31
C ASP A 403 -12.45 -5.00 -8.16
N VAL A 404 -12.78 -3.71 -8.14
CA VAL A 404 -12.26 -2.78 -7.13
C VAL A 404 -12.75 -3.08 -5.71
N SER A 405 -13.86 -3.79 -5.57
CA SER A 405 -14.35 -4.33 -4.29
C SER A 405 -13.39 -5.38 -3.72
N ILE A 406 -12.80 -6.19 -4.60
CA ILE A 406 -11.78 -7.18 -4.22
C ILE A 406 -10.48 -6.49 -3.83
N ILE A 407 -10.04 -5.49 -4.61
CA ILE A 407 -8.87 -4.67 -4.25
C ILE A 407 -9.07 -4.03 -2.88
N LYS A 408 -10.25 -3.44 -2.62
CA LYS A 408 -10.58 -2.86 -1.32
C LYS A 408 -10.54 -3.91 -0.21
N ALA A 409 -11.14 -5.08 -0.39
CA ALA A 409 -11.12 -6.15 0.61
C ALA A 409 -9.70 -6.62 0.94
N ARG A 410 -8.82 -6.71 -0.08
CA ARG A 410 -7.40 -7.02 0.13
C ARG A 410 -6.68 -5.91 0.90
N LEU A 411 -6.97 -4.64 0.63
CA LEU A 411 -6.44 -3.51 1.41
C LEU A 411 -6.93 -3.51 2.87
N ASP A 412 -8.21 -3.81 3.09
CA ASP A 412 -8.79 -3.93 4.43
C ASP A 412 -8.07 -5.05 5.22
N ALA A 413 -7.77 -6.19 4.57
CA ALA A 413 -7.00 -7.28 5.16
C ALA A 413 -5.54 -6.87 5.47
N LEU A 414 -4.87 -6.17 4.55
CA LEU A 414 -3.51 -5.67 4.74
C LEU A 414 -3.42 -4.68 5.90
N ALA A 415 -4.42 -3.80 6.03
CA ALA A 415 -4.47 -2.81 7.11
C ALA A 415 -4.55 -3.44 8.51
N LYS A 416 -5.01 -4.69 8.64
CA LYS A 416 -5.02 -5.41 9.92
C LYS A 416 -3.61 -5.66 10.48
N ALA A 417 -2.55 -5.60 9.65
CA ALA A 417 -1.16 -5.62 10.14
C ALA A 417 -0.80 -4.37 10.97
N GLY A 418 -1.58 -3.28 10.83
CA GLY A 418 -1.38 -2.03 11.55
C GLY A 418 -0.08 -1.32 11.17
N LEU A 419 0.34 -1.46 9.92
CA LEU A 419 1.40 -0.69 9.28
C LEU A 419 0.76 0.25 8.23
N ASP A 420 1.43 1.35 7.91
CA ASP A 420 0.96 2.23 6.85
C ASP A 420 1.07 1.55 5.47
N ILE A 421 0.14 1.84 4.56
CA ILE A 421 0.17 1.30 3.20
C ILE A 421 0.58 2.39 2.22
N TRP A 422 1.51 2.05 1.33
CA TRP A 422 1.84 2.84 0.15
C TRP A 422 1.61 2.01 -1.10
N ILE A 423 0.95 2.60 -2.10
CA ILE A 423 0.94 2.03 -3.44
C ILE A 423 2.21 2.53 -4.14
N THR A 424 3.12 1.64 -4.49
CA THR A 424 4.50 2.00 -4.80
C THR A 424 4.84 2.00 -6.29
N GLU A 425 4.12 1.23 -7.11
CA GLU A 425 4.45 0.97 -8.52
C GLU A 425 3.19 0.82 -9.41
N LEU A 426 2.15 1.64 -9.16
CA LEU A 426 0.87 1.52 -9.87
C LEU A 426 1.06 1.66 -11.39
N ASP A 427 0.65 0.62 -12.10
CA ASP A 427 0.37 0.67 -13.52
C ASP A 427 -0.77 -0.29 -13.86
N ILE A 428 -1.51 0.06 -14.92
CA ILE A 428 -2.68 -0.69 -15.38
C ILE A 428 -2.61 -0.77 -16.90
N ASP A 429 -2.36 -1.95 -17.43
CA ASP A 429 -2.47 -2.25 -18.85
C ASP A 429 -3.86 -2.79 -19.20
N GLU A 430 -4.49 -2.11 -20.14
CA GLU A 430 -5.76 -2.49 -20.73
C GLU A 430 -5.77 -1.89 -22.14
N ALA A 431 -6.02 -2.74 -23.14
CA ALA A 431 -5.95 -2.37 -24.55
C ALA A 431 -7.08 -1.40 -24.95
N ASP A 432 -8.24 -1.52 -24.31
CA ASP A 432 -9.34 -0.58 -24.48
C ASP A 432 -9.12 0.67 -23.60
N GLU A 433 -8.83 1.79 -24.26
CA GLU A 433 -8.51 3.05 -23.57
C GLU A 433 -9.66 3.57 -22.69
N THR A 434 -10.92 3.24 -23.01
CA THR A 434 -12.08 3.62 -22.18
C THR A 434 -12.10 2.81 -20.89
N ARG A 435 -11.96 1.48 -20.98
CA ARG A 435 -11.88 0.59 -19.81
C ARG A 435 -10.66 0.91 -18.96
N LYS A 436 -9.52 1.23 -19.58
CA LYS A 436 -8.31 1.69 -18.88
C LYS A 436 -8.57 2.96 -18.09
N THR A 437 -9.18 3.97 -18.73
CA THR A 437 -9.52 5.25 -18.09
C THR A 437 -10.45 5.05 -16.90
N GLN A 438 -11.51 4.26 -17.08
CA GLN A 438 -12.45 3.92 -16.00
C GLN A 438 -11.72 3.20 -14.87
N LYS A 439 -10.92 2.18 -15.17
CA LYS A 439 -10.20 1.40 -14.15
C LYS A 439 -9.21 2.24 -13.34
N TYR A 440 -8.48 3.17 -13.98
CA TYR A 440 -7.62 4.11 -13.27
C TYR A 440 -8.42 4.96 -12.27
N GLU A 441 -9.57 5.51 -12.68
CA GLU A 441 -10.39 6.28 -11.77
C GLU A 441 -10.93 5.43 -10.60
N GLU A 442 -11.45 4.23 -10.88
CA GLU A 442 -11.99 3.34 -9.85
C GLU A 442 -10.91 2.98 -8.81
N VAL A 443 -9.73 2.57 -9.27
CA VAL A 443 -8.61 2.16 -8.41
C VAL A 443 -8.09 3.34 -7.59
N LEU A 444 -7.89 4.51 -8.20
CA LEU A 444 -7.40 5.69 -7.49
C LEU A 444 -8.40 6.17 -6.43
N ARG A 445 -9.71 6.10 -6.70
CA ARG A 445 -10.76 6.42 -5.71
C ARG A 445 -10.73 5.47 -4.52
N VAL A 446 -10.57 4.16 -4.75
CA VAL A 446 -10.41 3.18 -3.67
C VAL A 446 -9.15 3.46 -2.86
N TYR A 447 -8.01 3.70 -3.51
CA TYR A 447 -6.76 3.99 -2.82
C TYR A 447 -6.83 5.29 -2.02
N PHE A 448 -7.41 6.35 -2.58
CA PHE A 448 -7.50 7.64 -1.90
C PHE A 448 -8.51 7.62 -0.73
N SER A 449 -9.59 6.84 -0.83
CA SER A 449 -10.60 6.68 0.23
C SER A 449 -10.22 5.66 1.32
N HIS A 450 -9.13 4.91 1.16
CA HIS A 450 -8.73 3.91 2.15
C HIS A 450 -7.89 4.51 3.30
N PRO A 451 -8.26 4.33 4.58
CA PRO A 451 -7.62 5.02 5.72
C PRO A 451 -6.15 4.64 5.95
N ALA A 452 -5.77 3.40 5.61
CA ALA A 452 -4.40 2.91 5.75
C ALA A 452 -3.48 3.37 4.60
N VAL A 453 -4.04 3.75 3.44
CA VAL A 453 -3.23 4.17 2.28
C VAL A 453 -2.79 5.62 2.48
N LYS A 454 -1.50 5.89 2.33
CA LYS A 454 -0.88 7.21 2.55
C LYS A 454 -0.35 7.88 1.27
N GLY A 455 -0.15 7.10 0.22
CA GLY A 455 0.28 7.62 -1.08
C GLY A 455 0.21 6.60 -2.19
N VAL A 456 0.26 7.11 -3.42
CA VAL A 456 0.29 6.36 -4.67
C VAL A 456 1.42 6.86 -5.54
N MET A 457 2.16 5.90 -6.09
CA MET A 457 3.28 6.12 -6.97
C MET A 457 3.08 5.32 -8.24
N PHE A 458 3.03 5.99 -9.39
CA PHE A 458 2.89 5.35 -10.69
C PHE A 458 4.23 4.79 -11.18
N TRP A 459 4.29 3.62 -11.81
CA TRP A 459 5.55 3.03 -12.29
C TRP A 459 6.00 3.51 -13.67
N GLY A 460 6.03 4.84 -13.80
CA GLY A 460 6.24 5.55 -15.05
C GLY A 460 4.92 6.06 -15.64
N PHE A 461 5.04 6.91 -16.65
CA PHE A 461 3.88 7.57 -17.27
C PHE A 461 4.01 7.70 -18.80
N TRP A 462 5.20 7.47 -19.36
CA TRP A 462 5.51 7.77 -20.75
C TRP A 462 5.76 6.53 -21.58
N ASP A 463 4.95 6.33 -22.63
CA ASP A 463 5.01 5.18 -23.54
C ASP A 463 6.40 4.95 -24.15
N GLY A 464 7.13 6.04 -24.45
CA GLY A 464 8.48 5.98 -25.00
C GLY A 464 9.54 5.40 -24.06
N ARG A 465 9.24 5.25 -22.77
CA ARG A 465 10.15 4.60 -21.80
C ARG A 465 9.46 3.70 -20.77
N HIS A 466 8.16 3.45 -20.86
CA HIS A 466 7.48 2.55 -19.93
C HIS A 466 7.96 1.10 -20.14
N TRP A 467 8.14 0.35 -19.05
CA TRP A 467 8.49 -1.08 -19.13
C TRP A 467 7.37 -1.92 -19.75
N ASN A 468 6.12 -1.47 -19.58
CA ASN A 468 4.92 -1.93 -20.26
C ASN A 468 4.21 -0.76 -20.97
N PRO A 469 4.50 -0.43 -22.23
CA PRO A 469 3.94 0.74 -22.92
C PRO A 469 2.41 0.81 -22.94
N ALA A 470 1.72 -0.33 -22.90
CA ALA A 470 0.26 -0.37 -22.83
C ALA A 470 -0.31 0.27 -21.55
N ALA A 471 0.49 0.35 -20.47
CA ALA A 471 0.08 0.94 -19.21
C ALA A 471 0.35 2.46 -19.10
N ALA A 472 1.07 3.05 -20.05
CA ALA A 472 1.48 4.46 -20.00
C ALA A 472 0.28 5.44 -19.97
N LEU A 473 0.51 6.63 -19.42
CA LEU A 473 -0.49 7.71 -19.32
C LEU A 473 -0.31 8.78 -20.39
N THR A 474 0.76 8.70 -21.18
CA THR A 474 1.11 9.67 -22.22
C THR A 474 1.65 8.97 -23.45
N ASN A 475 1.43 9.58 -24.61
CA ASN A 475 1.77 9.05 -25.92
C ASN A 475 2.79 9.92 -26.65
N GLY A 476 3.70 9.26 -27.37
CA GLY A 476 4.60 9.87 -28.34
C GLY A 476 5.69 10.77 -27.73
N PRO A 477 6.58 11.32 -28.58
CA PRO A 477 7.76 12.07 -28.12
C PRO A 477 7.43 13.40 -27.41
N ASN A 478 6.21 13.90 -27.60
CA ASN A 478 5.72 15.12 -26.96
C ASN A 478 5.14 14.88 -25.56
N VAL A 479 5.08 13.62 -25.10
CA VAL A 479 4.55 13.26 -23.76
C VAL A 479 3.11 13.77 -23.61
N THR A 480 2.30 13.58 -24.65
CA THR A 480 0.92 14.07 -24.67
C THR A 480 0.02 13.13 -23.87
N PRO A 481 -0.77 13.61 -22.89
CA PRO A 481 -1.64 12.75 -22.09
C PRO A 481 -2.67 12.00 -22.94
N ASN A 482 -2.77 10.68 -22.76
CA ASN A 482 -3.85 9.87 -23.32
C ASN A 482 -5.15 10.04 -22.48
N ALA A 483 -6.21 9.27 -22.75
CA ALA A 483 -7.47 9.49 -22.04
C ALA A 483 -7.34 9.17 -20.54
N ALA A 484 -6.64 8.08 -20.21
CA ALA A 484 -6.34 7.73 -18.83
C ALA A 484 -5.47 8.81 -18.16
N GLY A 485 -4.42 9.29 -18.83
CA GLY A 485 -3.56 10.37 -18.33
C GLY A 485 -4.29 11.67 -18.07
N ARG A 486 -5.19 12.10 -18.97
CA ARG A 486 -6.04 13.27 -18.74
C ARG A 486 -6.96 13.08 -17.54
N ARG A 487 -7.53 11.88 -17.36
CA ARG A 487 -8.39 11.61 -16.20
C ARG A 487 -7.60 11.65 -14.90
N VAL A 488 -6.39 11.08 -14.89
CA VAL A 488 -5.47 11.15 -13.75
C VAL A 488 -5.11 12.61 -13.43
N GLN A 489 -4.78 13.43 -14.42
CA GLN A 489 -4.54 14.87 -14.24
C GLN A 489 -5.75 15.60 -13.66
N GLU A 490 -6.95 15.33 -14.16
CA GLU A 490 -8.19 15.92 -13.65
C GLU A 490 -8.42 15.57 -12.17
N LEU A 491 -8.22 14.30 -11.79
CA LEU A 491 -8.36 13.88 -10.40
C LEU A 491 -7.36 14.58 -9.48
N LEU A 492 -6.09 14.61 -9.87
CA LEU A 492 -4.99 15.10 -9.02
C LEU A 492 -4.93 16.63 -8.93
N LYS A 493 -5.18 17.34 -10.03
CA LYS A 493 -5.00 18.80 -10.12
C LYS A 493 -6.27 19.59 -9.84
N HIS A 494 -7.44 18.97 -9.99
CA HIS A 494 -8.72 19.67 -9.93
C HIS A 494 -9.68 19.00 -8.94
N THR A 495 -9.97 17.70 -9.09
CA THR A 495 -10.97 17.03 -8.23
C THR A 495 -10.50 16.89 -6.78
N TRP A 496 -9.23 16.55 -6.57
CA TRP A 496 -8.61 16.34 -5.25
C TRP A 496 -7.63 17.44 -4.89
N ARG A 497 -7.97 18.67 -5.30
CA ARG A 497 -7.18 19.86 -5.04
C ARG A 497 -8.09 21.01 -4.64
N THR A 498 -7.76 21.71 -3.57
CA THR A 498 -8.51 22.91 -3.19
C THR A 498 -7.97 24.12 -3.91
N ASN A 499 -8.83 24.80 -4.67
CA ASN A 499 -8.60 26.12 -5.20
C ASN A 499 -9.92 26.89 -5.16
N GLU A 500 -10.04 27.82 -4.23
CA GLU A 500 -11.29 28.57 -4.00
C GLU A 500 -11.02 30.06 -3.89
N SER A 501 -11.93 30.86 -4.42
CA SER A 501 -11.90 32.32 -4.31
C SER A 501 -13.24 32.85 -3.81
N HIS A 502 -13.19 33.78 -2.86
CA HIS A 502 -14.35 34.29 -2.14
C HIS A 502 -14.24 35.80 -1.95
N SER A 503 -15.25 36.55 -2.40
CA SER A 503 -15.43 37.93 -1.94
C SER A 503 -15.77 37.93 -0.45
N ILE A 504 -15.18 38.83 0.33
CA ILE A 504 -15.43 38.91 1.77
C ILE A 504 -15.59 40.36 2.21
N ALA A 505 -16.64 40.62 2.99
CA ALA A 505 -16.83 41.90 3.67
C ALA A 505 -16.34 41.83 5.13
N HIS A 506 -16.04 42.98 5.74
CA HIS A 506 -15.65 43.02 7.15
C HIS A 506 -16.70 42.38 8.06
N GLY A 507 -16.23 41.60 9.04
CA GLY A 507 -17.07 40.91 10.01
C GLY A 507 -17.71 39.63 9.49
N GLN A 508 -17.50 39.29 8.21
CA GLN A 508 -17.83 37.97 7.67
C GLN A 508 -16.70 36.98 7.91
N SER A 509 -17.06 35.71 7.99
CA SER A 509 -16.12 34.60 8.02
C SER A 509 -16.40 33.66 6.85
N ILE A 510 -15.36 33.23 6.16
CA ILE A 510 -15.43 32.17 5.16
C ILE A 510 -15.13 30.82 5.85
N LYS A 511 -15.88 29.78 5.49
CA LYS A 511 -15.58 28.40 5.86
C LYS A 511 -15.33 27.58 4.60
N ILE A 512 -14.18 26.92 4.54
CA ILE A 512 -13.77 26.09 3.42
C ILE A 512 -13.52 24.69 3.95
N ARG A 513 -14.00 23.69 3.20
CA ARG A 513 -13.66 22.29 3.45
C ARG A 513 -12.53 21.91 2.49
N GLY A 514 -11.29 22.10 2.93
CA GLY A 514 -10.09 21.98 2.07
C GLY A 514 -9.39 20.63 2.20
N PHE A 515 -8.71 20.18 1.15
CA PHE A 515 -7.86 18.99 1.17
C PHE A 515 -6.60 19.19 2.03
N LEU A 516 -6.17 18.17 2.76
CA LEU A 516 -5.00 18.27 3.62
C LEU A 516 -3.74 18.56 2.81
N GLY A 517 -2.89 19.47 3.29
CA GLY A 517 -1.63 19.81 2.65
C GLY A 517 -1.17 21.25 2.85
N SER A 518 -0.28 21.70 1.97
CA SER A 518 0.27 23.06 1.97
C SER A 518 -0.52 23.97 1.05
N TYR A 519 -0.64 25.23 1.45
CA TYR A 519 -1.47 26.23 0.82
C TYR A 519 -0.76 27.57 0.70
N LYS A 520 -1.25 28.36 -0.25
CA LYS A 520 -0.98 29.78 -0.38
C LYS A 520 -2.30 30.55 -0.26
N LEU A 521 -2.36 31.47 0.68
CA LEU A 521 -3.39 32.48 0.81
C LEU A 521 -2.98 33.69 -0.04
N LEU A 522 -3.91 34.19 -0.86
CA LEU A 522 -3.78 35.45 -1.58
C LEU A 522 -4.91 36.38 -1.13
N VAL A 523 -4.55 37.58 -0.70
CA VAL A 523 -5.51 38.66 -0.42
C VAL A 523 -5.45 39.63 -1.59
N ARG A 524 -6.59 39.85 -2.24
CA ARG A 524 -6.70 40.78 -3.36
C ARG A 524 -7.60 41.95 -3.01
N HIS A 525 -7.24 43.11 -3.53
CA HIS A 525 -8.08 44.30 -3.50
C HIS A 525 -8.23 44.84 -4.93
N ALA A 526 -9.48 44.98 -5.39
CA ALA A 526 -9.79 45.40 -6.76
C ALA A 526 -9.02 44.57 -7.83
N GLY A 527 -8.88 43.26 -7.60
CA GLY A 527 -8.20 42.30 -8.47
C GLY A 527 -6.66 42.23 -8.31
N GLN A 528 -6.04 43.18 -7.61
CA GLN A 528 -4.59 43.20 -7.38
C GLN A 528 -4.22 42.44 -6.10
N VAL A 529 -3.19 41.60 -6.14
CA VAL A 529 -2.68 40.91 -4.93
C VAL A 529 -2.01 41.95 -4.04
N ILE A 530 -2.53 42.09 -2.81
CA ILE A 530 -1.96 42.97 -1.78
C ILE A 530 -1.24 42.21 -0.68
N HIS A 531 -1.44 40.88 -0.56
CA HIS A 531 -0.72 40.02 0.39
C HIS A 531 -0.65 38.56 -0.10
N THR A 532 0.38 37.85 0.35
CA THR A 532 0.55 36.41 0.14
C THR A 532 1.08 35.78 1.42
N GLU A 533 0.46 34.68 1.85
CA GLU A 533 0.88 33.93 3.05
C GLU A 533 0.89 32.43 2.77
N ASP A 534 1.94 31.71 3.16
CA ASP A 534 1.96 30.25 3.07
C ASP A 534 1.47 29.64 4.39
N PHE A 535 0.63 28.61 4.33
CA PHE A 535 0.15 27.89 5.52
C PHE A 535 -0.08 26.40 5.23
N ASN A 536 -0.27 25.59 6.29
CA ASN A 536 -0.63 24.18 6.16
C ASN A 536 -2.01 23.90 6.77
N LEU A 537 -2.83 23.13 6.06
CA LEU A 537 -4.10 22.61 6.56
C LEU A 537 -3.92 21.15 6.97
N GLY A 538 -3.87 20.92 8.28
CA GLY A 538 -3.80 19.57 8.88
C GLY A 538 -5.17 19.06 9.32
N LYS A 539 -5.23 17.81 9.80
CA LYS A 539 -6.49 17.14 10.21
C LYS A 539 -7.28 17.86 11.30
N GLY A 540 -6.61 18.64 12.15
CA GLY A 540 -7.27 19.45 13.19
C GLY A 540 -8.07 20.63 12.65
N GLY A 541 -8.00 20.90 11.33
CA GLY A 541 -8.46 22.16 10.75
C GLY A 541 -7.43 23.26 10.95
N ASN A 542 -7.76 24.44 10.45
CA ASN A 542 -6.95 25.65 10.66
C ASN A 542 -7.87 26.89 10.68
N SER A 543 -7.45 27.96 11.36
CA SER A 543 -8.13 29.25 11.32
C SER A 543 -7.16 30.38 10.96
N LEU A 544 -7.53 31.20 9.99
CA LEU A 544 -6.77 32.36 9.55
C LEU A 544 -7.51 33.64 9.92
N LYS A 545 -6.83 34.52 10.66
CA LYS A 545 -7.32 35.87 10.94
C LYS A 545 -6.45 36.88 10.20
N ILE A 546 -7.05 37.61 9.27
CA ILE A 546 -6.36 38.55 8.39
C ILE A 546 -6.68 39.95 8.89
N ASN A 547 -5.66 40.66 9.39
CA ASN A 547 -5.82 42.02 9.85
C ASN A 547 -5.53 43.00 8.71
N ILE A 548 -6.53 43.81 8.33
CA ILE A 548 -6.41 44.81 7.28
C ILE A 548 -6.23 46.19 7.89
N LYS A 549 -5.35 47.01 7.30
CA LYS A 549 -5.15 48.42 7.64
C LYS A 549 -5.20 49.29 6.40
N GLY A 550 -5.35 50.60 6.61
CA GLY A 550 -5.37 51.59 5.55
C GLY A 550 -6.78 51.91 5.03
N LEU A 551 -6.82 52.87 4.12
CA LEU A 551 -8.05 53.35 3.48
C LEU A 551 -8.46 52.44 2.32
N ASP A 552 -9.72 52.55 1.90
CA ASP A 552 -10.27 51.80 0.76
C ASP A 552 -9.47 51.98 -0.54
N THR A 553 -8.84 53.14 -0.74
CA THR A 553 -8.01 53.37 -1.93
C THR A 553 -6.66 52.66 -1.88
N HIS A 554 -6.16 52.32 -0.69
CA HIS A 554 -4.83 51.73 -0.47
C HIS A 554 -4.82 50.78 0.76
N PRO A 555 -5.63 49.71 0.76
CA PRO A 555 -5.63 48.77 1.86
C PRO A 555 -4.38 47.89 1.83
N GLN A 556 -3.93 47.48 3.00
CA GLN A 556 -2.80 46.58 3.17
C GLN A 556 -3.11 45.56 4.26
N VAL A 557 -2.60 44.35 4.10
CA VAL A 557 -2.58 43.38 5.21
C VAL A 557 -1.48 43.79 6.18
N ASP A 558 -1.84 43.99 7.45
CA ASP A 558 -0.87 44.27 8.51
C ASP A 558 -0.16 42.98 8.93
N HIS A 559 -0.95 41.95 9.24
CA HIS A 559 -0.48 40.63 9.61
C HIS A 559 -1.58 39.58 9.41
N VAL A 560 -1.17 38.30 9.35
CA VAL A 560 -2.05 37.14 9.35
C VAL A 560 -1.72 36.27 10.57
N ILE A 561 -2.73 35.92 11.36
CA ILE A 561 -2.58 34.96 12.45
C ILE A 561 -3.09 33.60 11.98
N ILE A 562 -2.23 32.59 12.08
CA ILE A 562 -2.52 31.19 11.75
C ILE A 562 -2.71 30.45 13.07
N GLY A 563 -3.88 29.83 13.25
CA GLY A 563 -4.32 29.19 14.50
C GLY A 563 -4.06 27.70 14.61
#